data_AF-A0A957QKE0-F1
#
_entry.id   AF-A0A957QKE0-F1
#
_cell.length_a   1.000
_cell.length_b   1.000
_cell.length_c   1.000
_cell.angle_alpha   90.00
_cell.angle_beta   90.00
_cell.angle_gamma   90.00
#
_symmetry.space_group_name_H-M   'P 1'
#
loop_
_entity.id
_entity.type
_entity.pdbx_description
1 polymer ?
#
loop_
_entity_poly.entity_id
_entity_poly.type
_entity_poly.pdbx_seq_one_letter_code
_entity_poly.pdbx_strand_id
1 'polypeptide(L)' 'MNGNDKARRNEIIGSAIAIGAGGGVALGLVLAQILGHVGFMSVGIAIGLCLGLVIGLFIANRGGGNDAR' A
#
# COMPACT_ATOMS: atom_id res chain seq x y z
N MET A 1 23.66 -2.70 4.06
CA MET A 1 22.65 -1.86 3.37
C MET A 1 23.12 -0.42 3.43
N ASN A 2 23.32 0.22 2.26
CA ASN A 2 23.77 1.61 2.18
C ASN A 2 22.64 2.54 2.68
N GLY A 3 22.98 3.71 3.23
CA GLY A 3 21.99 4.68 3.69
C GLY A 3 21.03 5.12 2.58
N ASN A 4 21.54 5.18 1.34
CA ASN A 4 20.77 5.52 0.15
C ASN A 4 19.71 4.44 -0.20
N ASP A 5 20.03 3.16 -0.02
CA ASP A 5 19.07 2.05 -0.24
C ASP A 5 17.93 2.09 0.79
N LYS A 6 18.23 2.56 2.01
CA LYS A 6 17.24 2.69 3.07
C LYS A 6 16.26 3.84 2.78
N ALA A 7 16.77 4.98 2.30
CA ALA A 7 15.95 6.11 1.90
C ALA A 7 15.01 5.76 0.74
N ARG A 8 15.54 5.15 -0.33
CA ARG A 8 14.75 4.72 -1.49
C ARG A 8 13.66 3.71 -1.12
N ARG A 9 13.95 2.74 -0.25
CA ARG A 9 12.90 1.81 0.24
C ARG A 9 11.83 2.52 1.05
N ASN A 10 12.20 3.44 1.93
CA ASN A 10 11.23 4.22 2.69
C ASN A 10 10.32 5.05 1.77
N GLU A 11 10.86 5.61 0.69
CA GLU A 11 10.08 6.37 -0.30
C GLU A 11 9.08 5.47 -1.04
N ILE A 12 9.52 4.28 -1.48
CA ILE A 12 8.66 3.28 -2.14
C ILE A 12 7.54 2.83 -1.18
N ILE A 13 7.88 2.49 0.06
CA ILE A 13 6.92 2.03 1.07
C ILE A 13 5.94 3.16 1.40
N GLY A 14 6.44 4.39 1.60
CA GLY A 14 5.61 5.56 1.89
C GLY A 14 4.61 5.86 0.77
N SER A 15 5.08 5.82 -0.48
CA SER A 15 4.22 6.00 -1.66
C SER A 15 3.17 4.90 -1.77
N ALA A 16 3.55 3.66 -1.53
CA ALA A 16 2.63 2.53 -1.60
C ALA A 16 1.56 2.54 -0.51
N ILE A 17 1.92 2.99 0.71
CA ILE A 17 0.95 3.22 1.79
C ILE A 17 -0.02 4.35 1.41
N ALA A 18 0.46 5.46 0.83
CA ALA A 18 -0.41 6.55 0.41
C ALA A 18 -1.42 6.11 -0.67
N ILE A 19 -0.96 5.35 -1.66
CA ILE A 19 -1.82 4.78 -2.71
C ILE A 19 -2.82 3.79 -2.09
N GLY A 20 -2.35 2.89 -1.23
CA GLY A 20 -3.19 1.91 -0.54
C GLY A 20 -4.27 2.55 0.33
N ALA A 21 -3.93 3.61 1.07
CA ALA A 21 -4.88 4.37 1.87
C ALA A 21 -5.95 5.04 1.00
N GLY A 22 -5.54 5.74 -0.07
CA GLY A 22 -6.47 6.40 -0.99
C GLY A 22 -7.41 5.41 -1.68
N GLY A 23 -6.86 4.32 -2.21
CA GLY A 23 -7.64 3.24 -2.82
C GLY A 23 -8.57 2.54 -1.82
N GLY A 24 -8.10 2.30 -0.60
CA GLY A 24 -8.90 1.68 0.47
C GLY A 24 -10.08 2.54 0.91
N VAL A 25 -9.89 3.86 1.02
CA VAL A 25 -10.98 4.80 1.31
C VAL A 25 -12.02 4.79 0.19
N ALA A 26 -11.59 4.87 -1.08
CA ALA A 26 -12.51 4.82 -2.21
C ALA A 26 -13.30 3.50 -2.25
N LEU A 27 -12.61 2.37 -2.05
CA LEU A 27 -13.23 1.04 -2.01
C LEU A 27 -14.21 0.91 -0.83
N GLY A 28 -13.82 1.41 0.34
CA GLY A 28 -14.65 1.42 1.54
C GLY A 28 -15.90 2.27 1.40
N LEU A 29 -15.82 3.43 0.75
CA LEU A 29 -16.97 4.27 0.42
C LEU A 29 -17.91 3.56 -0.55
N VAL A 30 -17.39 2.94 -1.60
CA VAL A 30 -18.18 2.18 -2.57
C VAL A 30 -18.90 1.01 -1.89
N LEU A 31 -18.19 0.24 -1.05
CA LEU A 31 -18.78 -0.87 -0.31
C LEU A 31 -19.84 -0.39 0.70
N ALA A 32 -19.58 0.70 1.43
CA ALA A 32 -20.54 1.27 2.36
C ALA A 32 -21.82 1.73 1.64
N GLN A 33 -21.68 2.28 0.43
CA GLN A 33 -22.82 2.73 -0.38
C GLN A 33 -23.62 1.55 -0.94
N ILE A 34 -22.96 0.50 -1.43
CA ILE A 34 -23.62 -0.66 -2.04
C ILE A 34 -24.30 -1.52 -0.97
N LEU A 35 -23.61 -1.81 0.13
CA LEU A 35 -24.10 -2.70 1.19
C LEU A 35 -24.87 -1.96 2.29
N GLY A 36 -24.96 -0.63 2.23
CA GLY A 36 -25.73 0.19 3.17
C GLY A 36 -25.20 0.18 4.61
N HIS A 37 -23.93 -0.16 4.83
CA HIS A 37 -23.36 -0.29 6.17
C HIS A 37 -21.99 0.38 6.27
N VAL A 38 -21.86 1.38 7.15
CA VAL A 38 -20.62 2.16 7.37
C VAL A 38 -19.43 1.28 7.80
N GLY A 39 -19.69 0.13 8.43
CA GLY A 39 -18.64 -0.83 8.80
C GLY A 39 -17.82 -1.37 7.62
N PHE A 40 -18.28 -1.26 6.37
CA PHE A 40 -17.46 -1.62 5.22
C PHE A 40 -16.38 -0.59 4.88
N MET A 41 -16.44 0.61 5.45
CA MET A 41 -15.42 1.63 5.27
C MET A 41 -14.09 1.20 5.92
N SER A 42 -14.15 0.59 7.11
CA SER A 42 -12.97 0.01 7.76
C SER A 42 -12.43 -1.21 7.01
N VAL A 43 -13.30 -2.01 6.40
CA VAL A 43 -12.91 -3.14 5.53
C VAL A 43 -12.15 -2.64 4.30
N GLY A 44 -12.66 -1.62 3.62
CA GLY A 44 -11.99 -1.02 2.47
C GLY A 44 -10.62 -0.45 2.83
N ILE A 45 -10.52 0.30 3.93
CA ILE A 45 -9.24 0.83 4.43
C ILE A 45 -8.26 -0.31 4.75
N ALA A 46 -8.71 -1.35 5.46
CA ALA A 46 -7.87 -2.49 5.83
C ALA A 46 -7.32 -3.21 4.59
N ILE A 47 -8.18 -3.46 3.59
CA ILE A 47 -7.78 -4.07 2.31
C ILE A 47 -6.78 -3.18 1.57
N GLY A 48 -7.10 -1.89 1.43
CA GLY A 48 -6.26 -0.93 0.71
C GLY A 48 -4.87 -0.78 1.33
N LEU A 49 -4.79 -0.64 2.64
CA LEU A 49 -3.50 -0.57 3.36
C LEU A 49 -2.72 -1.88 3.26
N CYS A 50 -3.39 -3.03 3.40
CA CYS A 50 -2.73 -4.33 3.28
C CYS A 50 -2.13 -4.53 1.89
N LEU A 51 -2.90 -4.26 0.84
CA LEU A 51 -2.44 -4.34 -0.55
C LEU A 51 -1.32 -3.33 -0.84
N GLY A 52 -1.49 -2.07 -0.43
CA GLY A 52 -0.47 -1.03 -0.58
C GLY A 52 0.85 -1.42 0.09
N LEU A 53 0.79 -1.91 1.33
CA LEU A 53 1.99 -2.34 2.06
C LEU A 53 2.65 -3.56 1.41
N VAL A 54 1.89 -4.58 1.04
CA VAL A 54 2.41 -5.82 0.43
C VAL A 54 3.08 -5.51 -0.92
N ILE A 55 2.41 -4.74 -1.78
CA ILE A 55 2.94 -4.33 -3.08
C ILE A 55 4.16 -3.44 -2.91
N GLY A 56 4.10 -2.46 -2.00
CA GLY A 56 5.22 -1.56 -1.70
C GLY A 56 6.45 -2.31 -1.22
N LEU A 57 6.27 -3.26 -0.29
CA LEU A 57 7.35 -4.10 0.21
C LEU A 57 7.90 -5.01 -0.90
N PHE A 58 7.04 -5.56 -1.75
CA PHE A 58 7.46 -6.39 -2.88
C PHE A 58 8.33 -5.60 -3.88
N ILE A 59 7.91 -4.38 -4.23
CA ILE A 59 8.68 -3.48 -5.13
C ILE A 59 10.00 -3.06 -4.47
N ALA A 60 9.95 -2.66 -3.19
CA ALA A 60 11.13 -2.26 -2.42
C ALA A 60 12.17 -3.38 -2.34
N ASN A 61 11.72 -4.64 -2.25
CA ASN A 61 12.60 -5.81 -2.22
C ASN A 61 13.11 -6.22 -3.61
N ARG A 62 12.33 -6.04 -4.68
CA ARG A 62 12.82 -6.26 -6.06
C ARG A 62 13.86 -5.24 -6.50
N GLY A 63 13.74 -4.00 -6.04
CA GLY A 63 14.67 -2.91 -6.37
C GLY A 63 16.09 -3.06 -5.81
N GLY A 64 16.37 -4.08 -4.98
CA GLY A 64 17.72 -4.45 -4.51
C GLY A 64 18.20 -5.83 -4.99
N GLY A 65 17.41 -6.53 -5.81
CA GLY A 65 17.80 -7.81 -6.43
C GLY A 65 18.33 -7.67 -7.86
N ASN A 66 18.16 -6.49 -8.47
CA ASN A 66 18.60 -6.24 -9.85
C ASN A 66 20.06 -5.79 -9.95
N ASP A 67 20.76 -5.71 -8.81
CA ASP A 67 22.18 -5.34 -8.70
C ASP A 67 23.09 -6.60 -8.67
N ALA A 68 22.52 -7.79 -8.87
CA ALA A 68 23.20 -9.09 -8.83
C ALA A 68 23.17 -9.84 -10.18
N ARG A 69 22.92 -9.15 -11.30
CA ARG A 69 22.96 -9.71 -12.66
C ARG A 69 23.85 -8.88 -13.57
#